data_AF-C3MN07-F1
#
_entry.id   AF-C3MN07-F1
#
_cell.length_a   1.000
_cell.length_b   1.000
_cell.length_c   1.000
_cell.angle_alpha   90.00
_cell.angle_beta   90.00
_cell.angle_gamma   90.00
#
_symmetry.space_group_name_H-M   'P 1'
#
loop_
_entity.id
_entity.type
_entity.pdbx_description
1 polymer ?
#
loop_
_entity_poly.entity_id
_entity_poly.type
_entity_poly.pdbx_seq_one_letter_code
_entity_poly.pdbx_strand_id
1 'polypeptide(L)'
;MDKESFIRNFNEISFNMKGKSMLIKNGDLLDSVAIPASLVEESRRLNVPIMAVVGSKISGVSLGYFQDLDTEVNLEEAKRRGIQVVRRLGVGGGTIYSDKNSSMALYMAIPSDFFPNMDKAFCQIGSATAHAYYKLEVKGAWYDHIGDVRVGSPKSHKKITGFGFTTIGNTLVLNMVIGIGKLNVEEMVKVLRIPPEKFKDKTAKGPQDYVSSVEEETGYKPSMEEVYNAFVSSFGETLRLDLEEHELSDEAKKIREEYRKIASSEEHLYLRSSGKRFANIPPNHVLGFARYKARKLLVVHLLTDKKVIKDIMISGDFYCSPTQYLFDFENSLKGIEINNLEEISKKVSELYSRNGWEMPMVSQEDILTVIKMAIGDAKSK
;
A
#
# COMPACT_ATOMS: atom_id res chain seq x y z
N MET A 1 45.09 10.77 -32.87
CA MET A 1 44.10 10.58 -31.80
C MET A 1 44.54 9.37 -31.00
N ASP A 2 44.98 9.59 -29.76
CA ASP A 2 45.57 8.57 -28.90
C ASP A 2 44.49 7.58 -28.40
N LYS A 3 44.79 6.28 -28.37
CA LYS A 3 43.88 5.22 -27.90
C LYS A 3 43.42 5.49 -26.47
N GLU A 4 44.25 6.10 -25.63
CA GLU A 4 43.86 6.48 -24.26
C GLU A 4 42.83 7.62 -24.22
N SER A 5 42.92 8.57 -25.16
CA SER A 5 41.91 9.65 -25.29
C SER A 5 40.55 9.12 -25.78
N PHE A 6 40.55 8.06 -26.60
CA PHE A 6 39.32 7.44 -27.10
C PHE A 6 38.65 6.57 -26.02
N ILE A 7 39.43 5.90 -25.17
CA ILE A 7 38.92 5.10 -24.04
C ILE A 7 38.42 5.99 -22.90
N ARG A 8 39.07 7.13 -22.62
CA ARG A 8 38.54 8.13 -21.68
C ARG A 8 37.20 8.71 -22.14
N ASN A 9 37.09 9.09 -23.41
CA ASN A 9 35.84 9.61 -23.97
C ASN A 9 34.71 8.56 -24.04
N PHE A 10 35.02 7.27 -24.17
CA PHE A 10 33.99 6.21 -24.16
C PHE A 10 33.42 5.94 -22.76
N ASN A 11 34.19 6.16 -21.69
CA ASN A 11 33.73 6.00 -20.31
C ASN A 11 32.96 7.24 -19.79
N GLU A 12 33.05 8.39 -20.46
CA GLU A 12 32.35 9.63 -20.09
C GLU A 12 31.02 9.87 -20.82
N ILE A 13 30.66 9.04 -21.81
CA ILE A 13 29.34 9.09 -22.42
C ILE A 13 28.40 8.14 -21.66
N SER A 14 28.10 8.48 -20.41
CA SER A 14 26.93 7.91 -19.74
C SER A 14 25.69 8.52 -20.37
N PHE A 15 24.99 7.79 -21.23
CA PHE A 15 23.61 8.12 -21.63
C PHE A 15 22.68 7.91 -20.42
N ASN A 16 22.84 8.75 -19.40
CA ASN A 16 21.89 8.78 -18.29
C ASN A 16 20.64 9.48 -18.80
N MET A 17 19.50 8.82 -18.64
CA MET A 17 18.23 9.42 -18.97
C MET A 17 17.93 10.52 -17.96
N LYS A 18 17.42 11.66 -18.41
CA LYS A 18 17.00 12.72 -17.50
C LYS A 18 15.84 12.23 -16.61
N GLY A 19 15.86 12.62 -15.35
CA GLY A 19 14.76 12.43 -14.42
C GLY A 19 14.67 13.60 -13.45
N LYS A 20 13.63 13.60 -12.63
CA LYS A 20 13.36 14.68 -11.68
C LYS A 20 13.21 14.13 -10.26
N SER A 21 13.62 14.92 -9.29
CA SER A 21 13.56 14.57 -7.88
C SER A 21 13.09 15.76 -7.04
N MET A 22 12.40 15.50 -5.93
CA MET A 22 11.96 16.54 -5.02
C MET A 22 11.87 16.05 -3.58
N LEU A 23 12.13 16.95 -2.63
CA LEU A 23 11.96 16.72 -1.20
C LEU A 23 10.78 17.55 -0.68
N ILE A 24 9.73 16.87 -0.19
CA ILE A 24 8.56 17.50 0.41
C ILE A 24 8.64 17.32 1.94
N LYS A 25 9.13 18.35 2.64
CA LYS A 25 9.38 18.28 4.10
C LYS A 25 8.11 18.27 4.95
N ASN A 26 7.08 19.01 4.53
CA ASN A 26 5.88 19.29 5.31
C ASN A 26 4.63 18.55 4.80
N GLY A 27 4.80 17.30 4.37
CA GLY A 27 3.69 16.46 3.93
C GLY A 27 2.82 15.95 5.08
N ASP A 28 1.79 15.21 4.71
CA ASP A 28 0.93 14.43 5.61
C ASP A 28 0.41 13.17 4.90
N LEU A 29 -0.45 12.39 5.53
CA LEU A 29 -0.91 11.13 4.95
C LEU A 29 -1.91 11.27 3.82
N LEU A 30 -2.46 12.46 3.58
CA LEU A 30 -3.24 12.71 2.37
C LEU A 30 -2.33 12.64 1.12
N ASP A 31 -1.05 12.96 1.28
CA ASP A 31 -0.06 12.85 0.21
C ASP A 31 0.19 11.40 -0.23
N SER A 32 -0.21 10.40 0.57
CA SER A 32 -0.23 8.99 0.14
C SER A 32 -1.20 8.68 -0.99
N VAL A 33 -2.15 9.59 -1.24
CA VAL A 33 -3.09 9.55 -2.36
C VAL A 33 -2.74 10.64 -3.38
N ALA A 34 -2.41 11.85 -2.90
CA ALA A 34 -2.29 13.02 -3.75
C ALA A 34 -0.97 13.16 -4.51
N ILE A 35 0.17 12.82 -3.89
CA ILE A 35 1.47 12.92 -4.56
C ILE A 35 1.56 11.97 -5.75
N PRO A 36 1.22 10.67 -5.63
CA PRO A 36 1.16 9.77 -6.77
C PRO A 36 0.43 10.35 -8.00
N ALA A 37 -0.76 10.93 -7.81
CA ALA A 37 -1.54 11.50 -8.90
C ALA A 37 -0.85 12.72 -9.54
N SER A 38 -0.30 13.63 -8.73
CA SER A 38 0.45 14.79 -9.22
C SER A 38 1.73 14.40 -9.98
N LEU A 39 2.43 13.35 -9.53
CA LEU A 39 3.63 12.86 -10.20
C LEU A 39 3.31 12.19 -11.53
N VAL A 40 2.16 11.51 -11.65
CA VAL A 40 1.71 10.92 -12.91
C VAL A 40 1.47 12.01 -13.96
N GLU A 41 0.80 13.10 -13.59
CA GLU A 41 0.61 14.24 -14.50
C GLU A 41 1.96 14.82 -14.93
N GLU A 42 2.82 15.10 -13.95
CA GLU A 42 4.09 15.74 -14.21
C GLU A 42 5.04 14.87 -15.04
N SER A 43 5.05 13.55 -14.78
CA SER A 43 5.82 12.57 -15.54
C SER A 43 5.33 12.44 -16.97
N ARG A 44 4.01 12.50 -17.20
CA ARG A 44 3.45 12.53 -18.57
C ARG A 44 3.80 13.81 -19.32
N ARG A 45 3.73 14.95 -18.65
CA ARG A 45 4.05 16.27 -19.22
C ARG A 45 5.52 16.36 -19.66
N LEU A 46 6.44 15.84 -18.84
CA LEU A 46 7.88 15.91 -19.09
C LEU A 46 8.45 14.68 -19.80
N ASN A 47 7.67 13.59 -19.88
CA ASN A 47 8.08 12.28 -20.38
C ASN A 47 9.38 11.74 -19.74
N VAL A 48 9.49 11.91 -18.42
CA VAL A 48 10.63 11.43 -17.62
C VAL A 48 10.17 10.84 -16.28
N PRO A 49 10.95 9.96 -15.63
CA PRO A 49 10.69 9.53 -14.27
C PRO A 49 10.80 10.69 -13.29
N ILE A 50 9.89 10.74 -12.32
CA ILE A 50 9.86 11.76 -11.29
C ILE A 50 9.69 11.10 -9.93
N MET A 51 10.60 11.42 -9.01
CA MET A 51 10.66 10.90 -7.65
C MET A 51 10.37 12.00 -6.63
N ALA A 52 9.58 11.68 -5.61
CA ALA A 52 9.36 12.54 -4.46
C ALA A 52 9.63 11.78 -3.16
N VAL A 53 10.50 12.33 -2.32
CA VAL A 53 10.67 11.88 -0.93
C VAL A 53 9.88 12.81 -0.03
N VAL A 54 9.01 12.26 0.80
CA VAL A 54 8.01 13.01 1.56
C VAL A 54 8.18 12.72 3.05
N GLY A 55 8.50 13.77 3.82
CA GLY A 55 8.41 13.77 5.27
C GLY A 55 6.98 14.09 5.72
N SER A 56 6.55 13.48 6.83
CA SER A 56 5.23 13.76 7.40
C SER A 56 5.35 14.59 8.67
N LYS A 57 4.48 15.61 8.81
CA LYS A 57 4.35 16.39 10.05
C LYS A 57 3.51 15.70 11.13
N ILE A 58 2.75 14.67 10.75
CA ILE A 58 1.75 14.00 11.59
C ILE A 58 1.82 12.49 11.41
N SER A 59 1.71 11.74 12.52
CA SER A 59 1.61 10.29 12.44
C SER A 59 0.24 9.89 11.90
N GLY A 60 0.12 8.72 11.29
CA GLY A 60 -1.16 8.27 10.82
C GLY A 60 -1.20 6.84 10.32
N VAL A 61 -2.39 6.46 9.88
CA VAL A 61 -2.75 5.13 9.42
C VAL A 61 -3.16 5.21 7.97
N SER A 62 -2.39 4.57 7.10
CA SER A 62 -2.74 4.33 5.70
C SER A 62 -3.50 3.01 5.59
N LEU A 63 -4.81 3.09 5.43
CA LEU A 63 -5.71 1.96 5.29
C LEU A 63 -5.76 1.50 3.82
N GLY A 64 -5.71 0.18 3.58
CA GLY A 64 -5.89 -0.37 2.25
C GLY A 64 -7.28 -0.10 1.69
N TYR A 65 -7.38 0.04 0.37
CA TYR A 65 -8.63 0.47 -0.28
C TYR A 65 -9.82 -0.44 0.05
N PHE A 66 -9.60 -1.76 0.11
CA PHE A 66 -10.63 -2.78 0.37
C PHE A 66 -10.77 -3.18 1.85
N GLN A 67 -9.95 -2.64 2.75
CA GLN A 67 -9.98 -3.00 4.16
C GLN A 67 -11.14 -2.33 4.88
N ASP A 68 -11.79 -3.04 5.80
CA ASP A 68 -12.85 -2.46 6.62
C ASP A 68 -12.28 -1.60 7.74
N LEU A 69 -12.62 -0.30 7.71
CA LEU A 69 -12.16 0.72 8.63
C LEU A 69 -12.39 0.33 10.09
N ASP A 70 -13.58 -0.17 10.40
CA ASP A 70 -14.00 -0.49 11.77
C ASP A 70 -13.28 -1.73 12.31
N THR A 71 -12.87 -2.66 11.46
CA THR A 71 -12.14 -3.86 11.89
C THR A 71 -10.64 -3.66 12.01
N GLU A 72 -10.09 -2.61 11.39
CA GLU A 72 -8.65 -2.41 11.25
C GLU A 72 -8.12 -1.22 12.08
N VAL A 73 -8.98 -0.23 12.39
CA VAL A 73 -8.56 1.00 13.06
C VAL A 73 -9.48 1.32 14.23
N ASN A 74 -8.89 1.65 15.37
CA ASN A 74 -9.58 2.32 16.47
C ASN A 74 -9.64 3.82 16.19
N LEU A 75 -10.64 4.25 15.43
CA LEU A 75 -10.82 5.64 15.01
C LEU A 75 -10.87 6.63 16.17
N GLU A 76 -11.55 6.28 17.26
CA GLU A 76 -11.65 7.15 18.44
C GLU A 76 -10.29 7.37 19.09
N GLU A 77 -9.49 6.31 19.25
CA GLU A 77 -8.14 6.42 19.78
C GLU A 77 -7.20 7.17 18.83
N ALA A 78 -7.34 6.97 17.51
CA ALA A 78 -6.60 7.74 16.52
C ALA A 78 -6.89 9.24 16.66
N LYS A 79 -8.17 9.61 16.75
CA LYS A 79 -8.61 11.00 16.94
C LYS A 79 -8.09 11.59 18.24
N ARG A 80 -8.17 10.86 19.36
CA ARG A 80 -7.68 11.30 20.68
C ARG A 80 -6.19 11.60 20.68
N ARG A 81 -5.41 10.89 19.85
CA ARG A 81 -3.95 11.06 19.71
C ARG A 81 -3.54 12.04 18.62
N GLY A 82 -4.49 12.58 17.86
CA GLY A 82 -4.17 13.42 16.70
C GLY A 82 -3.48 12.64 15.58
N ILE A 83 -3.85 11.38 15.38
CA ILE A 83 -3.31 10.50 14.35
C ILE A 83 -4.26 10.52 13.15
N GLN A 84 -3.71 10.83 11.98
CA GLN A 84 -4.50 10.95 10.75
C GLN A 84 -4.84 9.57 10.19
N VAL A 85 -6.08 9.30 9.79
CA VAL A 85 -6.46 8.03 9.14
C VAL A 85 -6.88 8.32 7.71
N VAL A 86 -6.20 7.70 6.75
CA VAL A 86 -6.41 7.94 5.32
C VAL A 86 -6.54 6.60 4.61
N ARG A 87 -7.55 6.46 3.75
CA ARG A 87 -7.70 5.31 2.87
C ARG A 87 -6.90 5.55 1.58
N ARG A 88 -6.08 4.58 1.18
CA ARG A 88 -5.40 4.62 -0.14
C ARG A 88 -6.42 4.55 -1.25
N LEU A 89 -6.15 5.18 -2.40
CA LEU A 89 -7.07 5.20 -3.53
C LEU A 89 -6.74 4.08 -4.53
N GLY A 90 -7.68 3.16 -4.75
CA GLY A 90 -7.54 2.08 -5.75
C GLY A 90 -6.51 0.99 -5.43
N VAL A 91 -5.69 1.16 -4.39
CA VAL A 91 -4.62 0.22 -4.01
C VAL A 91 -4.99 -0.56 -2.75
N GLY A 92 -5.03 -1.88 -2.89
CA GLY A 92 -5.26 -2.82 -1.80
C GLY A 92 -4.11 -2.94 -0.80
N GLY A 93 -3.90 -4.15 -0.27
CA GLY A 93 -2.86 -4.41 0.72
C GLY A 93 -3.26 -4.06 2.15
N GLY A 94 -2.37 -4.37 3.10
CA GLY A 94 -2.65 -4.21 4.53
C GLY A 94 -2.51 -2.78 5.06
N THR A 95 -2.95 -2.59 6.29
CA THR A 95 -2.87 -1.31 7.01
C THR A 95 -1.41 -0.98 7.34
N ILE A 96 -1.00 0.26 7.10
CA ILE A 96 0.35 0.76 7.43
C ILE A 96 0.20 1.86 8.48
N TYR A 97 0.94 1.73 9.58
CA TYR A 97 1.13 2.83 10.52
C TYR A 97 2.42 3.57 10.16
N SER A 98 2.31 4.89 9.97
CA SER A 98 3.40 5.77 9.62
C SER A 98 3.58 6.78 10.74
N ASP A 99 4.70 6.69 11.44
CA ASP A 99 5.05 7.65 12.48
C ASP A 99 5.88 8.79 11.89
N LYS A 100 5.54 10.04 12.26
CA LYS A 100 6.18 11.26 11.76
C LYS A 100 7.69 11.34 12.08
N ASN A 101 8.13 10.65 13.12
CA ASN A 101 9.53 10.62 13.55
C ASN A 101 10.24 9.36 13.07
N SER A 102 9.52 8.30 12.73
CA SER A 102 10.09 7.01 12.39
C SER A 102 10.15 6.73 10.90
N SER A 103 9.36 7.43 10.09
CA SER A 103 9.16 7.07 8.69
C SER A 103 9.07 8.27 7.74
N MET A 104 9.52 8.05 6.51
CA MET A 104 9.24 8.90 5.35
C MET A 104 8.58 8.05 4.25
N ALA A 105 8.00 8.70 3.25
CA ALA A 105 7.49 8.03 2.06
C ALA A 105 8.33 8.39 0.84
N LEU A 106 8.41 7.47 -0.12
CA LEU A 106 8.94 7.72 -1.45
C LEU A 106 7.90 7.31 -2.47
N TYR A 107 7.60 8.24 -3.36
CA TYR A 107 6.74 8.03 -4.53
C TYR A 107 7.57 8.24 -5.79
N MET A 108 7.33 7.43 -6.81
CA MET A 108 7.97 7.63 -8.10
C MET A 108 6.97 7.34 -9.22
N ALA A 109 6.78 8.29 -10.12
CA ALA A 109 6.06 8.07 -11.38
C ALA A 109 7.08 7.78 -12.47
N ILE A 110 6.89 6.69 -13.19
CA ILE A 110 7.84 6.14 -14.16
C ILE A 110 7.05 5.80 -15.43
N PRO A 111 7.49 6.22 -16.62
CA PRO A 111 6.90 5.75 -17.89
C PRO A 111 6.81 4.22 -17.92
N SER A 112 5.68 3.66 -18.39
CA SER A 112 5.40 2.22 -18.28
C SER A 112 6.36 1.32 -19.05
N ASP A 113 7.04 1.86 -20.07
CA ASP A 113 8.03 1.17 -20.91
C ASP A 113 9.46 1.24 -20.35
N PHE A 114 9.67 1.95 -19.23
CA PHE A 114 10.99 2.10 -18.61
C PHE A 114 11.59 0.76 -18.16
N PHE A 115 10.75 -0.14 -17.64
CA PHE A 115 11.17 -1.48 -17.25
C PHE A 115 10.65 -2.51 -18.25
N PRO A 116 11.45 -3.54 -18.60
CA PRO A 116 11.01 -4.57 -19.55
C PRO A 116 9.88 -5.45 -18.99
N ASN A 117 9.77 -5.58 -17.67
CA ASN A 117 8.69 -6.26 -16.97
C ASN A 117 8.72 -5.92 -15.46
N MET A 118 7.67 -6.33 -14.75
CA MET A 118 7.52 -6.06 -13.31
C MET A 118 8.59 -6.72 -12.45
N ASP A 119 9.06 -7.92 -12.78
CA ASP A 119 10.13 -8.58 -12.00
C ASP A 119 11.42 -7.75 -12.01
N LYS A 120 11.80 -7.22 -13.18
CA LYS A 120 12.93 -6.28 -13.30
C LYS A 120 12.68 -4.97 -12.57
N ALA A 121 11.48 -4.41 -12.63
CA ALA A 121 11.11 -3.22 -11.86
C ALA A 121 11.33 -3.44 -10.35
N PHE A 122 10.81 -4.54 -9.81
CA PHE A 122 10.97 -4.90 -8.40
C PHE A 122 12.43 -5.14 -8.02
N CYS A 123 13.19 -5.87 -8.83
CA CYS A 123 14.61 -6.13 -8.56
C CYS A 123 15.46 -4.85 -8.60
N GLN A 124 15.25 -3.97 -9.58
CA GLN A 124 16.03 -2.73 -9.70
C GLN A 124 15.68 -1.72 -8.60
N ILE A 125 14.39 -1.52 -8.29
CA ILE A 125 13.98 -0.68 -7.16
C ILE A 125 14.44 -1.27 -5.83
N GLY A 126 14.33 -2.58 -5.65
CA GLY A 126 14.82 -3.26 -4.46
C GLY A 126 16.32 -3.07 -4.25
N SER A 127 17.12 -3.24 -5.31
CA SER A 127 18.56 -2.99 -5.28
C SER A 127 18.90 -1.52 -4.98
N ALA A 128 18.23 -0.57 -5.66
CA ALA A 128 18.43 0.85 -5.42
C ALA A 128 18.10 1.24 -3.97
N THR A 129 17.06 0.63 -3.40
CA THR A 129 16.66 0.85 -2.01
C THR A 129 17.69 0.30 -1.02
N ALA A 130 18.17 -0.93 -1.23
CA ALA A 130 19.20 -1.51 -0.38
C ALA A 130 20.51 -0.68 -0.43
N HIS A 131 20.91 -0.22 -1.62
CA HIS A 131 22.06 0.68 -1.78
C HIS A 131 21.84 2.05 -1.11
N ALA A 132 20.62 2.59 -1.11
CA ALA A 132 20.31 3.84 -0.41
C ALA A 132 20.50 3.67 1.11
N TYR A 133 20.04 2.56 1.67
CA TYR A 133 20.29 2.21 3.08
C TYR A 133 21.76 2.00 3.39
N TYR A 134 22.53 1.41 2.47
CA TYR A 134 23.98 1.30 2.63
C TYR A 134 24.66 2.68 2.70
N LYS A 135 24.24 3.64 1.87
CA LYS A 135 24.70 5.05 1.93
C LYS A 135 24.29 5.75 3.23
N LEU A 136 23.29 5.24 3.94
CA LEU A 136 22.89 5.66 5.29
C LEU A 136 23.54 4.80 6.40
N GLU A 137 24.64 4.11 6.09
CA GLU A 137 25.42 3.25 7.00
C GLU A 137 24.71 1.98 7.50
N VAL A 138 23.55 1.63 6.97
CA VAL A 138 22.86 0.36 7.28
C VAL A 138 23.46 -0.78 6.42
N LYS A 139 24.66 -1.21 6.81
CA LYS A 139 25.48 -2.19 6.04
C LYS A 139 24.85 -3.57 5.87
N GLY A 140 23.91 -3.92 6.73
CA GLY A 140 23.18 -5.20 6.70
C GLY A 140 21.91 -5.19 5.86
N ALA A 141 21.62 -4.12 5.11
CA ALA A 141 20.40 -4.02 4.30
C ALA A 141 20.48 -4.88 3.04
N TRP A 142 19.44 -5.67 2.76
CA TRP A 142 19.32 -6.50 1.56
C TRP A 142 17.88 -6.55 1.05
N TYR A 143 17.72 -6.74 -0.26
CA TYR A 143 16.42 -6.86 -0.91
C TYR A 143 15.85 -8.28 -0.76
N ASP A 144 14.67 -8.37 -0.14
CA ASP A 144 13.87 -9.59 -0.04
C ASP A 144 12.72 -9.54 -1.05
N HIS A 145 12.81 -10.35 -2.10
CA HIS A 145 11.80 -10.36 -3.14
C HIS A 145 10.49 -11.00 -2.61
N ILE A 146 9.32 -10.37 -2.72
CA ILE A 146 8.99 -9.18 -3.51
C ILE A 146 8.73 -7.95 -2.63
N GLY A 147 9.32 -6.81 -2.99
CA GLY A 147 8.92 -5.50 -2.45
C GLY A 147 9.37 -5.17 -1.03
N ASP A 148 10.24 -5.97 -0.41
CA ASP A 148 10.73 -5.73 0.95
C ASP A 148 12.24 -5.49 0.96
N VAL A 149 12.71 -4.55 1.80
CA VAL A 149 14.12 -4.47 2.19
C VAL A 149 14.22 -4.74 3.67
N ARG A 150 15.20 -5.56 4.02
CA ARG A 150 15.38 -6.10 5.36
C ARG A 150 16.79 -5.88 5.86
N VAL A 151 16.94 -5.94 7.17
CA VAL A 151 18.24 -5.90 7.85
C VAL A 151 18.39 -7.14 8.72
N GLY A 152 19.60 -7.68 8.78
CA GLY A 152 19.92 -8.92 9.48
C GLY A 152 20.02 -10.12 8.55
N SER A 153 20.05 -11.33 9.11
CA SER A 153 20.21 -12.56 8.32
C SER A 153 18.87 -13.06 7.75
N PRO A 154 18.84 -13.83 6.65
CA PRO A 154 17.59 -14.40 6.15
C PRO A 154 16.78 -15.22 7.18
N LYS A 155 17.44 -15.79 8.20
CA LYS A 155 16.80 -16.55 9.28
C LYS A 155 16.31 -15.69 10.45
N SER A 156 16.83 -14.48 10.60
CA SER A 156 16.49 -13.52 11.64
C SER A 156 16.71 -12.12 11.10
N HIS A 157 15.62 -11.51 10.63
CA HIS A 157 15.63 -10.23 9.94
C HIS A 157 14.46 -9.36 10.38
N LYS A 158 14.64 -8.05 10.23
CA LYS A 158 13.61 -7.04 10.43
C LYS A 158 13.39 -6.27 9.13
N LYS A 159 12.15 -5.86 8.87
CA LYS A 159 11.81 -5.06 7.68
C LYS A 159 12.14 -3.59 7.93
N ILE A 160 12.96 -2.98 7.06
CA ILE A 160 13.26 -1.54 7.14
C ILE A 160 12.47 -0.74 6.11
N THR A 161 12.12 -1.35 4.98
CA THR A 161 11.28 -0.75 3.94
C THR A 161 10.32 -1.78 3.36
N GLY A 162 9.13 -1.32 2.99
CA GLY A 162 8.25 -2.00 2.05
C GLY A 162 7.90 -1.06 0.90
N PHE A 163 7.80 -1.62 -0.30
CA PHE A 163 7.37 -0.91 -1.48
C PHE A 163 6.51 -1.79 -2.40
N GLY A 164 5.75 -1.14 -3.25
CA GLY A 164 4.94 -1.79 -4.27
C GLY A 164 4.62 -0.84 -5.41
N PHE A 165 4.09 -1.41 -6.48
CA PHE A 165 3.71 -0.65 -7.65
C PHE A 165 2.20 -0.70 -7.88
N THR A 166 1.70 0.37 -8.50
CA THR A 166 0.41 0.38 -9.18
C THR A 166 0.60 1.04 -10.54
N THR A 167 -0.37 0.87 -11.43
CA THR A 167 -0.33 1.44 -12.79
C THR A 167 -1.50 2.40 -12.96
N ILE A 168 -1.19 3.63 -13.37
CA ILE A 168 -2.19 4.68 -13.63
C ILE A 168 -2.03 5.14 -15.08
N GLY A 169 -2.92 4.70 -15.97
CA GLY A 169 -2.75 4.85 -17.42
C GLY A 169 -1.44 4.21 -17.88
N ASN A 170 -0.60 4.93 -18.63
CA ASN A 170 0.71 4.46 -19.09
C ASN A 170 1.86 4.83 -18.14
N THR A 171 1.58 4.92 -16.84
CA THR A 171 2.57 5.32 -15.83
C THR A 171 2.60 4.30 -14.71
N LEU A 172 3.78 3.73 -14.46
CA LEU A 172 4.06 2.91 -13.30
C LEU A 172 4.33 3.82 -12.10
N VAL A 173 3.66 3.54 -10.99
CA VAL A 173 3.73 4.35 -9.76
C VAL A 173 4.28 3.50 -8.64
N LEU A 174 5.48 3.82 -8.18
CA LEU A 174 6.11 3.28 -6.98
C LEU A 174 5.55 3.97 -5.73
N ASN A 175 5.23 3.18 -4.72
CA ASN A 175 4.89 3.63 -3.38
C ASN A 175 5.80 2.91 -2.39
N MET A 176 6.49 3.64 -1.53
CA MET A 176 7.49 3.11 -0.62
C MET A 176 7.43 3.79 0.74
N VAL A 177 7.63 3.01 1.80
CA VAL A 177 7.91 3.53 3.15
C VAL A 177 9.40 3.37 3.44
N ILE A 178 10.02 4.43 3.95
CA ILE A 178 11.42 4.48 4.37
C ILE A 178 11.48 4.51 5.90
N GLY A 179 12.09 3.51 6.52
CA GLY A 179 12.29 3.43 7.97
C GLY A 179 13.52 4.21 8.41
N ILE A 180 13.32 5.38 9.03
CA ILE A 180 14.40 6.30 9.41
C ILE A 180 14.69 6.32 10.90
N GLY A 181 13.67 6.23 11.74
CA GLY A 181 13.76 6.35 13.19
C GLY A 181 12.97 5.26 13.91
N LYS A 182 13.08 5.23 15.24
CA LYS A 182 12.38 4.24 16.08
C LYS A 182 10.86 4.36 15.98
N LEU A 183 10.20 3.26 15.66
CA LEU A 183 8.74 3.21 15.59
C LEU A 183 8.11 3.27 16.99
N ASN A 184 7.10 4.12 17.16
CA ASN A 184 6.29 4.12 18.38
C ASN A 184 5.29 2.95 18.35
N VAL A 185 5.75 1.77 18.77
CA VAL A 185 4.95 0.53 18.74
C VAL A 185 3.78 0.60 19.72
N GLU A 186 3.94 1.23 20.89
CA GLU A 186 2.86 1.37 21.87
C GLU A 186 1.68 2.16 21.29
N GLU A 187 1.97 3.24 20.57
CA GLU A 187 0.94 4.02 19.87
C GLU A 187 0.30 3.21 18.73
N MET A 188 1.13 2.54 17.92
CA MET A 188 0.66 1.70 16.82
C MET A 188 -0.36 0.65 17.29
N VAL A 189 -0.06 -0.10 18.34
CA VAL A 189 -0.95 -1.19 18.82
C VAL A 189 -2.23 -0.69 19.47
N LYS A 190 -2.27 0.56 19.96
CA LYS A 190 -3.48 1.18 20.50
C LYS A 190 -4.43 1.65 19.40
N VAL A 191 -3.87 2.06 18.26
CA VAL A 191 -4.62 2.61 17.13
C VAL A 191 -5.02 1.55 16.13
N LEU A 192 -4.17 0.55 15.88
CA LEU A 192 -4.47 -0.54 14.97
C LEU A 192 -5.21 -1.67 15.68
N ARG A 193 -6.30 -2.14 15.08
CA ARG A 193 -6.98 -3.37 15.49
C ARG A 193 -6.33 -4.54 14.74
N ILE A 194 -5.21 -5.05 15.26
CA ILE A 194 -4.47 -6.13 14.60
C ILE A 194 -5.11 -7.49 14.94
N PRO A 195 -5.74 -8.18 13.98
CA PRO A 195 -6.34 -9.49 14.24
C PRO A 195 -5.26 -10.54 14.57
N PRO A 196 -5.50 -11.44 15.55
CA PRO A 196 -4.56 -12.52 15.91
C PRO A 196 -4.12 -13.38 14.72
N GLU A 197 -4.99 -13.56 13.72
CA GLU A 197 -4.73 -14.34 12.51
C GLU A 197 -3.56 -13.79 11.67
N LYS A 198 -3.22 -12.51 11.79
CA LYS A 198 -2.05 -11.91 11.09
C LYS A 198 -0.71 -12.35 11.68
N PHE A 199 -0.70 -13.01 12.84
CA PHE A 199 0.52 -13.50 13.53
C PHE A 199 0.76 -15.01 13.39
N LYS A 200 -0.20 -15.78 12.84
CA LYS A 200 -0.13 -17.26 12.81
C LYS A 200 1.08 -17.83 12.06
N ASP A 201 1.61 -17.11 11.06
CA ASP A 201 2.67 -17.60 10.17
C ASP A 201 4.05 -16.96 10.43
N LYS A 202 4.20 -16.14 11.48
CA LYS A 202 5.43 -15.34 11.70
C LYS A 202 6.11 -15.76 12.99
N THR A 203 7.41 -16.07 12.92
CA THR A 203 8.29 -16.48 14.03
C THR A 203 8.56 -15.38 15.08
N ALA A 204 7.96 -14.19 14.92
CA ALA A 204 8.17 -13.01 15.76
C ALA A 204 7.30 -13.04 17.03
N LYS A 205 7.87 -12.62 18.18
CA LYS A 205 7.19 -12.65 19.49
C LYS A 205 6.30 -11.41 19.73
N GLY A 206 6.39 -10.39 18.87
CA GLY A 206 5.48 -9.23 18.85
C GLY A 206 5.74 -8.26 17.68
N PRO A 207 4.94 -7.18 17.54
CA PRO A 207 5.06 -6.20 16.45
C PRO A 207 6.42 -5.48 16.41
N GLN A 208 7.04 -5.26 17.59
CA GLN A 208 8.39 -4.68 17.74
C GLN A 208 9.52 -5.51 17.12
N ASP A 209 9.31 -6.80 16.88
CA ASP A 209 10.31 -7.66 16.24
C ASP A 209 10.23 -7.63 14.71
N TYR A 210 9.27 -6.89 14.13
CA TYR A 210 8.98 -6.98 12.69
C TYR A 210 9.67 -5.91 11.85
N VAL A 211 9.99 -4.76 12.45
CA VAL A 211 10.53 -3.60 11.73
C VAL A 211 11.84 -3.11 12.33
N SER A 212 12.66 -2.48 11.49
CA SER A 212 13.87 -1.75 11.90
C SER A 212 13.89 -0.39 11.20
N SER A 213 14.91 0.41 11.51
CA SER A 213 15.10 1.77 11.02
C SER A 213 16.59 2.10 10.92
N VAL A 214 16.94 3.17 10.19
CA VAL A 214 18.33 3.66 10.17
C VAL A 214 18.84 3.95 11.58
N GLU A 215 18.03 4.61 12.42
CA GLU A 215 18.39 4.92 13.81
C GLU A 215 18.67 3.67 14.66
N GLU A 216 17.88 2.61 14.50
CA GLU A 216 18.09 1.37 15.26
C GLU A 216 19.36 0.62 14.85
N GLU A 217 19.69 0.64 13.56
CA GLU A 217 20.85 -0.10 13.02
C GLU A 217 22.17 0.67 13.17
N THR A 218 22.12 2.00 13.22
CA THR A 218 23.33 2.85 13.23
C THR A 218 23.52 3.65 14.52
N GLY A 219 22.47 3.80 15.34
CA GLY A 219 22.46 4.71 16.49
C GLY A 219 22.29 6.18 16.12
N TYR A 220 22.19 6.51 14.83
CA TYR A 220 22.02 7.87 14.32
C TYR A 220 20.73 7.98 13.50
N LYS A 221 19.90 8.98 13.82
CA LYS A 221 18.70 9.29 13.04
C LYS A 221 19.06 10.33 11.97
N PRO A 222 19.04 9.98 10.68
CA PRO A 222 19.35 10.92 9.62
C PRO A 222 18.27 12.00 9.49
N SER A 223 18.69 13.18 9.05
CA SER A 223 17.82 14.27 8.59
C SER A 223 17.08 13.88 7.30
N MET A 224 15.99 14.60 7.00
CA MET A 224 15.24 14.38 5.75
C MET A 224 16.11 14.62 4.50
N GLU A 225 17.09 15.52 4.57
CA GLU A 225 18.01 15.82 3.47
C GLU A 225 19.02 14.70 3.26
N GLU A 226 19.58 14.13 4.33
CA GLU A 226 20.45 12.95 4.23
C GLU A 226 19.72 11.76 3.61
N VAL A 227 18.47 11.51 4.03
CA VAL A 227 17.62 10.46 3.44
C VAL A 227 17.35 10.75 1.97
N TYR A 228 16.92 11.97 1.63
CA TYR A 228 16.68 12.38 0.25
C TYR A 228 17.91 12.18 -0.64
N ASN A 229 19.06 12.70 -0.22
CA ASN A 229 20.31 12.62 -0.98
C ASN A 229 20.77 11.17 -1.17
N ALA A 230 20.69 10.33 -0.14
CA ALA A 230 21.05 8.92 -0.23
C ALA A 230 20.16 8.17 -1.23
N PHE A 231 18.84 8.41 -1.18
CA PHE A 231 17.89 7.76 -2.07
C PHE A 231 17.98 8.28 -3.51
N VAL A 232 18.10 9.59 -3.74
CA VAL A 232 18.28 10.18 -5.08
C VAL A 232 19.59 9.69 -5.72
N SER A 233 20.72 9.76 -5.00
CA SER A 233 22.00 9.27 -5.51
C SER A 233 21.94 7.78 -5.85
N SER A 234 21.39 6.95 -4.96
CA SER A 234 21.29 5.51 -5.19
C SER A 234 20.36 5.13 -6.35
N PHE A 235 19.21 5.79 -6.47
CA PHE A 235 18.28 5.57 -7.58
C PHE A 235 18.87 6.07 -8.90
N GLY A 236 19.54 7.23 -8.89
CA GLY A 236 20.27 7.75 -10.05
C GLY A 236 21.31 6.77 -10.58
N GLU A 237 22.16 6.24 -9.69
CA GLU A 237 23.19 5.26 -10.03
C GLU A 237 22.60 3.93 -10.53
N THR A 238 21.61 3.39 -9.81
CA THR A 238 21.07 2.04 -10.09
C THR A 238 20.18 2.03 -11.34
N LEU A 239 19.41 3.11 -11.56
CA LEU A 239 18.49 3.24 -12.69
C LEU A 239 19.10 4.00 -13.88
N ARG A 240 20.35 4.46 -13.77
CA ARG A 240 21.05 5.28 -14.78
C ARG A 240 20.27 6.56 -15.13
N LEU A 241 19.81 7.24 -14.08
CA LEU A 241 19.09 8.50 -14.17
C LEU A 241 19.98 9.66 -13.73
N ASP A 242 19.91 10.76 -14.48
CA ASP A 242 20.40 12.05 -14.05
C ASP A 242 19.23 12.81 -13.40
N LEU A 243 19.10 12.66 -12.07
CA LEU A 243 17.99 13.20 -11.29
C LEU A 243 18.30 14.64 -10.87
N GLU A 244 17.60 15.58 -11.49
CA GLU A 244 17.69 17.00 -11.16
C GLU A 244 16.59 17.39 -10.17
N GLU A 245 16.86 18.35 -9.29
CA GLU A 245 15.83 18.90 -8.41
C GLU A 245 14.71 19.57 -9.22
N HIS A 246 13.48 19.43 -8.75
CA HIS A 246 12.27 19.86 -9.45
C HIS A 246 11.18 20.29 -8.47
N GLU A 247 10.35 21.21 -8.90
CA GLU A 247 9.10 21.55 -8.21
C GLU A 247 7.90 21.20 -9.10
N LEU A 248 6.80 20.78 -8.48
CA LEU A 248 5.55 20.52 -9.21
C LEU A 248 5.11 21.76 -10.01
N SER A 249 4.72 21.54 -11.27
CA SER A 249 3.98 22.54 -12.07
C SER A 249 2.68 22.97 -11.39
N ASP A 250 2.12 24.09 -11.84
CA ASP A 250 0.85 24.59 -11.30
C ASP A 250 -0.32 23.62 -11.57
N GLU A 251 -0.31 22.95 -12.73
CA GLU A 251 -1.24 21.88 -13.05
C GLU A 251 -1.10 20.69 -12.10
N ALA A 252 0.14 20.22 -11.85
CA ALA A 252 0.38 19.11 -10.93
C ALA A 252 0.04 19.48 -9.47
N LYS A 253 0.26 20.74 -9.05
CA LYS A 253 -0.18 21.27 -7.76
C LYS A 253 -1.71 21.26 -7.66
N LYS A 254 -2.43 21.67 -8.70
CA LYS A 254 -3.89 21.61 -8.74
C LYS A 254 -4.42 20.18 -8.59
N ILE A 255 -3.83 19.22 -9.30
CA ILE A 255 -4.17 17.80 -9.18
C ILE A 255 -3.90 17.29 -7.76
N ARG A 256 -2.75 17.66 -7.17
CA ARG A 256 -2.46 17.31 -5.77
C ARG A 256 -3.59 17.78 -4.86
N GLU A 257 -4.05 19.02 -4.98
CA GLU A 257 -5.14 19.55 -4.15
C GLU A 257 -6.48 18.85 -4.41
N GLU A 258 -6.80 18.50 -5.64
CA GLU A 258 -8.01 17.71 -5.97
C GLU A 258 -7.99 16.33 -5.31
N TYR A 259 -6.87 15.62 -5.38
CA TYR A 259 -6.72 14.32 -4.73
C TYR A 259 -6.63 14.43 -3.20
N ARG A 260 -6.10 15.54 -2.66
CA ARG A 260 -6.17 15.81 -1.21
C ARG A 260 -7.61 15.94 -0.74
N LYS A 261 -8.48 16.61 -1.50
CA LYS A 261 -9.93 16.70 -1.19
C LYS A 261 -10.56 15.30 -1.13
N ILE A 262 -10.29 14.45 -2.12
CA ILE A 262 -10.76 13.05 -2.13
C ILE A 262 -10.24 12.30 -0.90
N ALA A 263 -8.93 12.36 -0.65
CA ALA A 263 -8.28 11.66 0.46
C ALA A 263 -8.80 12.09 1.84
N SER A 264 -9.19 13.35 1.98
CA SER A 264 -9.75 13.92 3.21
C SER A 264 -11.27 13.71 3.37
N SER A 265 -11.96 13.24 2.34
CA SER A 265 -13.41 13.11 2.35
C SER A 265 -13.86 11.94 3.23
N GLU A 266 -14.96 12.13 3.96
CA GLU A 266 -15.58 11.03 4.72
C GLU A 266 -16.06 9.91 3.81
N GLU A 267 -16.60 10.23 2.62
CA GLU A 267 -17.05 9.22 1.67
C GLU A 267 -15.92 8.24 1.34
N HIS A 268 -14.73 8.75 1.03
CA HIS A 268 -13.57 7.93 0.72
C HIS A 268 -13.07 7.16 1.93
N LEU A 269 -12.93 7.80 3.10
CA LEU A 269 -12.50 7.12 4.33
C LEU A 269 -13.45 5.96 4.69
N TYR A 270 -14.76 6.20 4.64
CA TYR A 270 -15.81 5.26 5.04
C TYR A 270 -16.30 4.35 3.90
N LEU A 271 -15.67 4.38 2.72
CA LEU A 271 -16.00 3.52 1.57
C LEU A 271 -16.22 2.05 1.96
N ARG A 272 -15.39 1.55 2.90
CA ARG A 272 -15.53 0.26 3.56
C ARG A 272 -15.58 0.47 5.06
N SER A 273 -16.78 0.59 5.60
CA SER A 273 -17.04 0.70 7.04
C SER A 273 -18.23 -0.18 7.38
N SER A 274 -17.98 -1.30 8.07
CA SER A 274 -19.05 -2.16 8.58
C SER A 274 -19.91 -1.42 9.61
N GLY A 275 -19.29 -0.59 10.44
CA GLY A 275 -19.97 0.22 11.45
C GLY A 275 -20.97 1.21 10.84
N LYS A 276 -20.64 1.82 9.70
CA LYS A 276 -21.55 2.73 8.97
C LYS A 276 -22.55 1.96 8.09
N ARG A 277 -22.11 0.94 7.35
CA ARG A 277 -22.95 0.17 6.42
C ARG A 277 -24.00 -0.67 7.14
N PHE A 278 -23.68 -1.20 8.32
CA PHE A 278 -24.56 -2.07 9.11
C PHE A 278 -24.92 -1.47 10.48
N ALA A 279 -24.93 -0.14 10.60
CA ALA A 279 -25.22 0.57 11.85
C ALA A 279 -26.61 0.22 12.45
N ASN A 280 -27.59 0.03 11.57
CA ASN A 280 -28.99 -0.20 11.95
C ASN A 280 -29.46 -1.54 11.37
N ILE A 281 -29.38 -2.60 12.19
CA ILE A 281 -29.86 -3.93 11.83
C ILE A 281 -31.38 -3.99 12.12
N PRO A 282 -32.24 -4.25 11.12
CA PRO A 282 -33.68 -4.32 11.35
C PRO A 282 -34.07 -5.50 12.27
N PRO A 283 -35.26 -5.45 12.91
CA PRO A 283 -35.77 -6.59 13.67
C PRO A 283 -35.79 -7.88 12.83
N ASN A 284 -35.54 -9.02 13.47
CA ASN A 284 -35.45 -10.35 12.84
C ASN A 284 -34.33 -10.52 11.81
N HIS A 285 -33.40 -9.57 11.73
CA HIS A 285 -32.18 -9.71 10.94
C HIS A 285 -30.99 -9.99 11.85
N VAL A 286 -30.00 -10.66 11.28
CA VAL A 286 -28.74 -11.00 11.93
C VAL A 286 -27.58 -10.62 11.01
N LEU A 287 -26.48 -10.17 11.61
CA LEU A 287 -25.23 -9.89 10.91
C LEU A 287 -24.26 -11.05 11.14
N GLY A 288 -24.08 -11.87 10.11
CA GLY A 288 -23.03 -12.86 10.03
C GLY A 288 -21.67 -12.21 9.82
N PHE A 289 -20.64 -12.75 10.46
CA PHE A 289 -19.28 -12.27 10.38
C PHE A 289 -18.30 -13.43 10.21
N ALA A 290 -17.37 -13.31 9.27
CA ALA A 290 -16.28 -14.26 9.12
C ALA A 290 -14.97 -13.59 8.73
N ARG A 291 -13.87 -14.15 9.22
CA ARG A 291 -12.51 -13.90 8.73
C ARG A 291 -11.92 -15.19 8.22
N TYR A 292 -11.38 -15.17 7.00
CA TYR A 292 -10.70 -16.31 6.40
C TYR A 292 -9.32 -15.87 5.92
N LYS A 293 -8.28 -16.47 6.50
CA LYS A 293 -6.89 -16.21 6.14
C LYS A 293 -6.40 -17.32 5.20
N ALA A 294 -6.46 -17.03 3.91
CA ALA A 294 -5.73 -17.78 2.87
C ALA A 294 -4.36 -17.09 2.66
N ARG A 295 -3.89 -16.97 1.41
CA ARG A 295 -2.74 -16.10 1.11
C ARG A 295 -3.02 -14.64 1.47
N LYS A 296 -4.26 -14.17 1.24
CA LYS A 296 -4.78 -12.88 1.71
C LYS A 296 -5.83 -13.08 2.80
N LEU A 297 -6.03 -12.04 3.61
CA LEU A 297 -7.11 -12.00 4.59
C LEU A 297 -8.39 -11.51 3.89
N LEU A 298 -9.42 -12.34 3.95
CA LEU A 298 -10.79 -11.99 3.54
C LEU A 298 -11.66 -11.86 4.78
N VAL A 299 -12.55 -10.87 4.77
CA VAL A 299 -13.48 -10.57 5.85
C VAL A 299 -14.85 -10.32 5.24
N VAL A 300 -15.86 -11.05 5.70
CA VAL A 300 -17.24 -10.89 5.22
C VAL A 300 -18.15 -10.46 6.36
N HIS A 301 -18.91 -9.41 6.12
CA HIS A 301 -20.10 -9.05 6.89
C HIS A 301 -21.32 -9.34 6.02
N LEU A 302 -22.26 -10.15 6.50
CA LEU A 302 -23.45 -10.58 5.77
C LEU A 302 -24.71 -10.34 6.60
N LEU A 303 -25.58 -9.44 6.12
CA LEU A 303 -26.86 -9.16 6.73
C LEU A 303 -27.93 -10.08 6.13
N THR A 304 -28.70 -10.77 6.97
CA THR A 304 -29.75 -11.70 6.51
C THR A 304 -30.93 -11.75 7.50
N ASP A 305 -32.11 -12.08 6.99
CA ASP A 305 -33.31 -12.46 7.79
C ASP A 305 -33.39 -13.98 8.04
N LYS A 306 -32.23 -14.66 7.97
CA LYS A 306 -32.07 -16.14 7.98
C LYS A 306 -32.69 -16.88 6.80
N LYS A 307 -33.24 -16.18 5.81
CA LYS A 307 -33.75 -16.76 4.56
C LYS A 307 -32.91 -16.32 3.37
N VAL A 308 -32.76 -15.01 3.18
CA VAL A 308 -32.05 -14.42 2.05
C VAL A 308 -30.96 -13.46 2.48
N ILE A 309 -29.96 -13.26 1.63
CA ILE A 309 -28.94 -12.23 1.81
C ILE A 309 -29.61 -10.86 1.57
N LYS A 310 -29.59 -9.98 2.56
CA LYS A 310 -30.11 -8.61 2.43
C LYS A 310 -29.02 -7.63 2.00
N ASP A 311 -27.83 -7.79 2.56
CA ASP A 311 -26.64 -7.04 2.17
C ASP A 311 -25.38 -7.82 2.52
N ILE A 312 -24.29 -7.56 1.82
CA ILE A 312 -23.00 -8.23 2.03
C ILE A 312 -21.85 -7.30 1.70
N MET A 313 -20.83 -7.29 2.55
CA MET A 313 -19.59 -6.52 2.36
C MET A 313 -18.39 -7.46 2.45
N ILE A 314 -17.57 -7.53 1.39
CA ILE A 314 -16.35 -8.34 1.33
C ILE A 314 -15.14 -7.42 1.43
N SER A 315 -14.43 -7.46 2.54
CA SER A 315 -13.28 -6.61 2.82
C SER A 315 -12.03 -7.42 3.10
N GLY A 316 -10.85 -6.80 3.09
CA GLY A 316 -9.60 -7.52 3.34
C GLY A 316 -8.36 -6.80 2.86
N ASP A 317 -7.20 -7.46 3.02
CA ASP A 317 -5.88 -6.96 2.60
C ASP A 317 -5.50 -7.37 1.16
N PHE A 318 -6.49 -7.80 0.38
CA PHE A 318 -6.33 -8.21 -1.01
C PHE A 318 -6.22 -7.02 -1.96
N TYR A 319 -5.87 -7.33 -3.20
CA TYR A 319 -5.92 -6.43 -4.34
C TYR A 319 -7.04 -6.88 -5.26
N CYS A 320 -7.71 -5.93 -5.93
CA CYS A 320 -8.81 -6.22 -6.84
C CYS A 320 -8.86 -5.14 -7.93
N SER A 321 -8.98 -5.56 -9.19
CA SER A 321 -9.14 -4.69 -10.35
C SER A 321 -10.03 -5.37 -11.41
N PRO A 322 -10.94 -4.65 -12.09
CA PRO A 322 -11.46 -3.34 -11.72
C PRO A 322 -12.24 -3.40 -10.40
N THR A 323 -12.10 -2.39 -9.56
CA THR A 323 -12.80 -2.31 -8.26
C THR A 323 -14.32 -2.47 -8.42
N GLN A 324 -14.91 -1.87 -9.45
CA GLN A 324 -16.36 -1.88 -9.65
C GLN A 324 -16.94 -3.29 -9.73
N TYR A 325 -16.19 -4.26 -10.28
CA TYR A 325 -16.67 -5.64 -10.40
C TYR A 325 -16.91 -6.30 -9.04
N LEU A 326 -16.10 -5.97 -8.02
CA LEU A 326 -16.33 -6.46 -6.66
C LEU A 326 -17.61 -5.87 -6.07
N PHE A 327 -17.87 -4.58 -6.30
CA PHE A 327 -19.07 -3.90 -5.80
C PHE A 327 -20.33 -4.40 -6.50
N ASP A 328 -20.26 -4.63 -7.82
CA ASP A 328 -21.35 -5.25 -8.58
C ASP A 328 -21.62 -6.68 -8.09
N PHE A 329 -20.56 -7.43 -7.80
CA PHE A 329 -20.67 -8.79 -7.28
C PHE A 329 -21.37 -8.80 -5.91
N GLU A 330 -20.97 -7.95 -4.97
CA GLU A 330 -21.66 -7.80 -3.67
C GLU A 330 -23.15 -7.50 -3.85
N ASN A 331 -23.49 -6.60 -4.77
CA ASN A 331 -24.90 -6.28 -5.07
C ASN A 331 -25.63 -7.45 -5.71
N SER A 332 -24.97 -8.24 -6.57
CA SER A 332 -25.56 -9.40 -7.25
C SER A 332 -25.91 -10.56 -6.31
N LEU A 333 -25.32 -10.59 -5.10
CA LEU A 333 -25.63 -11.60 -4.09
C LEU A 333 -26.89 -11.28 -3.28
N LYS A 334 -27.38 -10.04 -3.32
CA LYS A 334 -28.58 -9.62 -2.59
C LYS A 334 -29.81 -10.32 -3.16
N GLY A 335 -30.66 -10.82 -2.27
CA GLY A 335 -31.88 -11.55 -2.59
C GLY A 335 -31.70 -13.06 -2.75
N ILE A 336 -30.46 -13.55 -2.88
CA ILE A 336 -30.19 -14.99 -2.96
C ILE A 336 -30.50 -15.65 -1.60
N GLU A 337 -31.14 -16.82 -1.63
CA GLU A 337 -31.35 -17.63 -0.43
C GLU A 337 -30.03 -18.09 0.19
N ILE A 338 -29.87 -17.95 1.52
CA ILE A 338 -28.61 -18.28 2.20
C ILE A 338 -28.26 -19.77 2.16
N ASN A 339 -29.21 -20.63 1.77
CA ASN A 339 -29.01 -22.06 1.56
C ASN A 339 -28.71 -22.41 0.10
N ASN A 340 -28.92 -21.49 -0.84
CA ASN A 340 -28.65 -21.71 -2.26
C ASN A 340 -27.16 -21.51 -2.57
N LEU A 341 -26.33 -22.40 -2.04
CA LEU A 341 -24.87 -22.36 -2.23
C LEU A 341 -24.47 -22.54 -3.69
N GLU A 342 -25.31 -23.21 -4.51
CA GLU A 342 -25.08 -23.37 -5.95
C GLU A 342 -25.18 -22.03 -6.68
N GLU A 343 -26.22 -21.23 -6.40
CA GLU A 343 -26.37 -19.90 -7.00
C GLU A 343 -25.26 -18.93 -6.54
N ILE A 344 -24.87 -18.97 -5.26
CA ILE A 344 -23.73 -18.20 -4.75
C ILE A 344 -22.43 -18.60 -5.47
N SER A 345 -22.22 -19.91 -5.64
CA SER A 345 -21.06 -20.45 -6.39
C SER A 345 -21.06 -19.97 -7.83
N LYS A 346 -22.22 -19.99 -8.49
CA LYS A 346 -22.37 -19.49 -9.85
C LYS A 346 -22.00 -18.01 -9.94
N LYS A 347 -22.43 -17.17 -8.99
CA LYS A 347 -22.08 -15.74 -8.94
C LYS A 347 -20.58 -15.51 -8.77
N VAL A 348 -19.91 -16.32 -7.95
CA VAL A 348 -18.45 -16.26 -7.81
C VAL A 348 -17.75 -16.65 -9.13
N SER A 349 -18.20 -17.72 -9.79
CA SER A 349 -17.63 -18.12 -11.08
C SER A 349 -17.88 -17.10 -12.19
N GLU A 350 -19.06 -16.46 -12.20
CA GLU A 350 -19.39 -15.34 -13.10
C GLU A 350 -18.42 -14.17 -12.89
N LEU A 351 -18.12 -13.79 -11.65
CA LEU A 351 -17.14 -12.75 -11.33
C LEU A 351 -15.75 -13.09 -11.88
N TYR A 352 -15.26 -14.30 -11.60
CA TYR A 352 -13.91 -14.73 -12.01
C TYR A 352 -13.76 -14.96 -13.52
N SER A 353 -14.87 -15.08 -14.23
CA SER A 353 -14.90 -15.23 -15.69
C SER A 353 -15.05 -13.88 -16.42
N ARG A 354 -15.21 -12.76 -15.69
CA ARG A 354 -15.28 -11.43 -16.30
C ARG A 354 -13.94 -11.06 -16.93
N ASN A 355 -14.01 -10.54 -18.16
CA ASN A 355 -12.81 -10.05 -18.84
C ASN A 355 -12.16 -8.92 -18.03
N GLY A 356 -10.85 -9.02 -17.81
CA GLY A 356 -10.05 -8.08 -17.04
C GLY A 356 -10.17 -8.18 -15.52
N TRP A 357 -10.93 -9.15 -14.97
CA TRP A 357 -10.97 -9.36 -13.53
C TRP A 357 -9.65 -9.91 -13.00
N GLU A 358 -9.08 -9.20 -12.03
CA GLU A 358 -7.87 -9.60 -11.32
C GLU A 358 -8.07 -9.47 -9.82
N MET A 359 -7.84 -10.57 -9.11
CA MET A 359 -7.75 -10.60 -7.65
C MET A 359 -6.56 -11.47 -7.22
N PRO A 360 -5.31 -10.98 -7.38
CA PRO A 360 -4.12 -11.81 -7.20
C PRO A 360 -4.06 -12.47 -5.83
N MET A 361 -3.68 -13.75 -5.81
CA MET A 361 -3.57 -14.59 -4.60
C MET A 361 -4.89 -14.84 -3.86
N VAL A 362 -6.04 -14.61 -4.50
CA VAL A 362 -7.36 -14.98 -3.98
C VAL A 362 -8.10 -15.82 -5.02
N SER A 363 -8.42 -17.06 -4.67
CA SER A 363 -9.14 -18.00 -5.54
C SER A 363 -10.66 -17.90 -5.36
N GLN A 364 -11.41 -18.48 -6.31
CA GLN A 364 -12.87 -18.63 -6.21
C GLN A 364 -13.26 -19.35 -4.90
N GLU A 365 -12.52 -20.40 -4.53
CA GLU A 365 -12.80 -21.18 -3.33
C GLU A 365 -12.57 -20.36 -2.06
N ASP A 366 -11.58 -19.45 -2.05
CA ASP A 366 -11.34 -18.57 -0.89
C ASP A 366 -12.54 -17.65 -0.64
N ILE A 367 -13.11 -17.07 -1.71
CA ILE A 367 -14.31 -16.23 -1.65
C ILE A 367 -15.53 -17.04 -1.19
N LEU A 368 -15.72 -18.23 -1.76
CA LEU A 368 -16.84 -19.10 -1.38
C LEU A 368 -16.73 -19.55 0.08
N THR A 369 -15.53 -19.91 0.53
CA THR A 369 -15.27 -20.35 1.89
C THR A 369 -15.65 -19.26 2.89
N VAL A 370 -15.17 -18.02 2.71
CA VAL A 370 -15.46 -16.95 3.66
C VAL A 370 -16.95 -16.55 3.67
N ILE A 371 -17.64 -16.62 2.53
CA ILE A 371 -19.10 -16.39 2.47
C ILE A 371 -19.84 -17.51 3.22
N LYS A 372 -19.50 -18.78 2.99
CA LYS A 372 -20.08 -19.93 3.71
C LYS A 372 -19.89 -19.82 5.22
N MET A 373 -18.71 -19.39 5.65
CA MET A 373 -18.42 -19.14 7.07
C MET A 373 -19.31 -18.03 7.65
N ALA A 374 -19.49 -16.91 6.94
CA ALA A 374 -20.36 -15.82 7.39
C ALA A 374 -21.84 -16.24 7.44
N ILE A 375 -22.30 -17.07 6.49
CA ILE A 375 -23.64 -17.68 6.52
C ILE A 375 -23.78 -18.61 7.72
N GLY A 376 -22.77 -19.43 8.02
CA GLY A 376 -22.76 -20.31 9.19
C GLY A 376 -22.88 -19.54 10.50
N ASP A 377 -22.12 -18.46 10.65
CA ASP A 377 -22.20 -17.55 11.80
C ASP A 377 -23.56 -16.83 11.88
N ALA A 378 -24.14 -16.40 10.76
CA ALA A 378 -25.48 -15.82 10.74
C ALA A 378 -26.57 -16.81 11.19
N LYS A 379 -26.43 -18.10 10.87
CA LYS A 379 -27.41 -19.14 11.23
C LYS A 379 -27.35 -19.55 12.70
N SER A 380 -26.20 -19.39 13.35
CA SER A 380 -26.01 -19.77 14.76
C SER A 380 -26.52 -18.71 15.74
N LYS A 381 -26.54 -17.44 15.31
CA LYS A 381 -27.32 -16.34 15.91
C LYS A 381 -28.78 -16.50 15.52
#